data_AF-A0A7K0PXD8-F1
#
_entry.id   AF-A0A7K0PXD8-F1
#
_cell.length_a   1.000
_cell.length_b   1.000
_cell.length_c   1.000
_cell.angle_alpha   90.00
_cell.angle_beta   90.00
_cell.angle_gamma   90.00
#
_symmetry.space_group_name_H-M   'P 1'
#
loop_
_entity.id
_entity.type
_entity.pdbx_description
1 polymer ?
#
loop_
_entity_poly.entity_id
_entity_poly.type
_entity_poly.pdbx_seq_one_letter_code
_entity_poly.pdbx_strand_id
1 'polypeptide(L)' 'MQVHQGTRLAELTTLAVGGPVDRLVEVHDADELVAAVRDADAAGRPLLVLGGGSNVVAPDAGWPG' A
#
# COMPACT_ATOMS: atom_id res chain seq x y z
N MET A 1 -8.70 9.46 5.18
CA MET A 1 -7.39 8.80 5.13
C MET A 1 -7.22 7.97 6.38
N GLN A 2 -7.07 6.65 6.23
CA GLN A 2 -6.88 5.71 7.33
C GLN A 2 -5.54 5.00 7.19
N VAL A 3 -4.88 4.72 8.31
CA VAL A 3 -3.60 4.02 8.33
C VAL A 3 -3.79 2.67 9.00
N HIS A 4 -3.51 1.60 8.27
CA HIS A 4 -3.59 0.23 8.75
C HIS A 4 -2.18 -0.34 8.97
N GLN A 5 -2.08 -1.23 9.95
CA GLN A 5 -0.84 -1.89 10.38
C GLN A 5 -1.04 -3.40 10.30
N GLY A 6 0.03 -4.15 9.97
CA GLY A 6 -0.02 -5.62 9.93
C GLY A 6 -0.81 -6.21 8.77
N THR A 7 -1.17 -5.41 7.77
CA THR A 7 -1.83 -5.88 6.54
C THR A 7 -0.88 -6.73 5.71
N ARG A 8 -1.43 -7.68 4.94
CA ARG A 8 -0.66 -8.48 3.97
C ARG A 8 -1.10 -8.16 2.54
N LEU A 9 -0.16 -8.15 1.59
CA LEU A 9 -0.49 -7.96 0.17
C LEU A 9 -1.43 -9.05 -0.38
N ALA A 10 -1.39 -10.26 0.21
CA ALA A 10 -2.34 -11.32 -0.11
C ALA A 10 -3.81 -10.95 0.16
N GLU A 11 -4.09 -10.06 1.11
CA GLU A 11 -5.46 -9.59 1.41
C GLU A 11 -5.93 -8.52 0.42
N LEU A 12 -5.00 -7.91 -0.32
CA LEU A 12 -5.25 -6.76 -1.20
C LEU A 12 -5.13 -7.11 -2.70
N THR A 13 -4.73 -8.34 -3.04
CA THR A 13 -4.55 -8.78 -4.43
C THR A 13 -5.50 -9.90 -4.80
N THR A 14 -5.94 -9.95 -6.07
CA THR A 14 -6.87 -11.00 -6.52
C THR A 14 -6.20 -12.37 -6.64
N LEU A 15 -4.87 -12.41 -6.78
CA LEU A 15 -4.09 -13.66 -6.75
C LEU A 15 -3.93 -14.22 -5.33
N ALA A 16 -4.27 -13.44 -4.30
CA ALA A 16 -4.16 -13.82 -2.90
C ALA A 16 -2.74 -14.25 -2.48
N VAL A 17 -1.72 -13.62 -3.06
CA VAL A 17 -0.30 -13.86 -2.74
C VAL A 17 0.35 -12.59 -2.21
N GLY A 18 1.41 -12.73 -1.41
CA GLY A 18 2.21 -11.62 -0.91
C GLY A 18 2.32 -11.53 0.61
N GLY A 19 3.47 -11.05 1.05
CA GLY A 19 3.85 -10.89 2.46
C GLY A 19 3.28 -9.63 3.13
N PRO A 20 3.78 -9.30 4.33
CA PRO A 20 3.33 -8.12 5.08
C PRO A 20 3.70 -6.80 4.38
N VAL A 21 2.91 -5.76 4.63
CA VAL A 21 3.26 -4.36 4.33
C VAL A 21 3.53 -3.61 5.64
N ASP A 22 4.48 -2.68 5.61
CA ASP A 22 4.80 -1.87 6.78
C ASP A 22 3.70 -0.84 7.06
N ARG A 23 3.18 -0.18 6.02
CA ARG A 23 2.12 0.82 6.19
C ARG A 23 1.15 0.83 5.01
N LEU A 24 -0.11 0.45 5.25
CA LEU A 24 -1.19 0.70 4.29
C LEU A 24 -1.87 2.03 4.61
N VAL A 25 -1.92 2.94 3.63
CA VAL A 25 -2.71 4.17 3.71
C VAL A 25 -3.88 4.08 2.76
N GLU A 26 -5.09 4.05 3.30
CA GLU A 26 -6.33 4.02 2.52
C GLU A 26 -6.89 5.44 2.38
N VAL A 27 -7.21 5.81 1.15
CA VAL A 27 -7.67 7.15 0.76
C VAL A 27 -8.98 7.05 -0.01
N HIS A 28 -9.87 8.02 0.17
CA HIS A 28 -11.24 7.98 -0.40
C HIS A 28 -11.50 9.07 -1.43
N ASP A 29 -10.57 10.02 -1.58
CA ASP A 29 -10.63 11.09 -2.55
C ASP A 29 -9.24 11.51 -3.04
N ALA A 30 -9.21 12.43 -4.00
CA ALA A 30 -7.99 12.90 -4.63
C ALA A 30 -7.11 13.73 -3.68
N ASP A 31 -7.71 14.51 -2.78
CA ASP A 31 -6.96 15.36 -1.86
C ASP A 31 -6.22 14.51 -0.82
N GLU A 32 -6.87 13.46 -0.32
CA GLU A 32 -6.26 12.47 0.56
C GLU A 32 -5.12 11.71 -0.14
N LEU A 33 -5.31 11.32 -1.41
CA LEU A 33 -4.24 10.68 -2.19
C LEU A 33 -3.02 11.61 -2.32
N VAL A 34 -3.23 12.87 -2.72
CA VAL A 34 -2.14 13.84 -2.87
C VAL A 34 -1.42 14.07 -1.54
N ALA A 35 -2.16 14.16 -0.44
CA ALA A 35 -1.58 14.30 0.89
C ALA A 35 -0.71 13.09 1.29
N ALA A 36 -1.19 11.87 1.04
CA ALA A 36 -0.45 10.64 1.35
C ALA A 36 0.85 10.50 0.54
N VAL A 37 0.81 10.85 -0.75
CA VAL A 37 2.01 10.84 -1.62
C VAL A 37 3.05 11.85 -1.13
N ARG A 38 2.63 13.09 -0.82
CA ARG A 38 3.53 14.12 -0.28
C ARG A 38 4.15 13.72 1.05
N ASP A 39 3.38 13.07 1.93
CA ASP A 39 3.87 12.52 3.21
C ASP A 39 4.91 11.41 3.01
N ALA A 40 4.73 10.54 2.00
CA ALA A 40 5.71 9.51 1.65
C ALA A 40 7.01 10.14 1.10
N ASP A 41 6.90 11.09 0.17
CA ASP A 41 8.02 11.79 -0.45
C ASP A 41 8.85 12.57 0.58
N ALA A 42 8.19 13.36 1.44
CA ALA A 42 8.87 14.16 2.47
C ALA A 42 9.62 13.28 3.49
N ALA A 43 9.14 12.08 3.73
CA ALA A 43 9.77 11.10 4.62
C ALA A 43 10.79 10.18 3.93
N GLY A 44 10.94 10.27 2.60
CA GLY A 44 11.81 9.38 1.82
C GLY A 44 11.39 7.91 1.86
N ARG A 45 10.10 7.63 2.06
CA ARG A 45 9.57 6.26 2.12
C ARG A 45 9.25 5.75 0.72
N PRO A 46 9.57 4.49 0.39
CA PRO A 46 9.09 3.85 -0.83
C PRO A 46 7.56 3.90 -0.92
N LEU A 47 7.03 4.12 -2.12
CA LEU A 47 5.59 4.22 -2.35
C LEU A 47 5.13 3.20 -3.41
N LEU A 48 4.09 2.46 -3.09
CA LEU A 48 3.34 1.60 -4.01
C LEU A 48 1.88 2.07 -4.03
N VAL A 49 1.38 2.49 -5.19
CA VAL A 49 -0.05 2.80 -5.35
C VAL A 49 -0.78 1.54 -5.80
N LEU A 50 -1.80 1.15 -5.03
CA LEU A 50 -2.62 -0.02 -5.32
C LEU A 50 -4.07 0.40 -5.59
N GLY A 51 -4.60 -0.03 -6.72
CA GLY A 51 -6.05 -0.01 -6.99
C GLY A 51 -6.70 -1.28 -6.44
N GLY A 52 -7.48 -1.99 -7.27
CA GLY A 52 -8.08 -3.27 -6.88
C GLY A 52 -7.13 -4.48 -6.83
N GLY A 53 -5.82 -4.29 -6.99
CA GLY A 53 -4.82 -5.35 -6.87
C GLY A 53 -4.92 -6.53 -7.86
N SER A 54 -5.61 -6.37 -8.99
CA SER A 54 -5.89 -7.47 -9.93
C SER A 54 -4.73 -7.85 -10.86
N ASN A 55 -3.68 -7.04 -10.90
CA ASN A 55 -2.53 -7.20 -11.78
C ASN A 55 -1.20 -7.00 -11.04
N VAL A 56 -1.13 -7.46 -9.79
CA VAL A 56 0.07 -7.38 -8.96
C VAL A 56 0.46 -8.79 -8.53
N VAL A 57 1.72 -9.15 -8.76
CA VAL A 57 2.35 -10.35 -8.21
C VAL A 57 3.25 -9.88 -7.06
N ALA A 58 2.75 -10.01 -5.84
CA ALA A 58 3.44 -9.52 -4.65
C ALA A 58 4.42 -10.57 -4.10
N PRO A 59 5.61 -10.17 -3.62
CA PRO A 59 6.58 -11.09 -3.04
C PRO A 59 6.12 -11.59 -1.66
N ASP A 60 6.39 -12.85 -1.35
CA ASP A 60 6.11 -13.44 -0.02
C ASP A 60 6.90 -12.78 1.11
N ALA A 61 8.06 -12.21 0.80
CA ALA A 61 8.87 -11.44 1.75
C ALA A 61 8.18 -10.15 2.22
N GLY A 62 7.14 -9.70 1.50
CA GLY A 62 6.44 -8.45 1.78
C GLY A 62 7.08 -7.23 1.14
N TRP A 63 6.63 -6.05 1.59
CA TRP A 63 7.07 -4.77 1.07
C TRP A 63 7.42 -3.83 2.22
N PRO A 64 8.61 -3.21 2.22
CA PRO A 64 9.14 -2.47 3.38
C PRO A 64 8.58 -1.04 3.53
N GLY A 65 7.57 -0.66 2.76
CA GLY A 65 6.89 0.64 2.86
C GLY A 65 5.41 0.54 2.54
#